data_AF-A0A6V8F273-F1
#
_entry.id   AF-A0A6V8F273-F1
#
_cell.length_a   1.000
_cell.length_b   1.000
_cell.length_c   1.000
_cell.angle_alpha   90.00
_cell.angle_beta   90.00
_cell.angle_gamma   90.00
#
_symmetry.space_group_name_H-M   'P 1'
#
loop_
_entity.id
_entity.type
_entity.pdbx_description
1 polymer ?
#
loop_
_entity_poly.entity_id
_entity_poly.type
_entity_poly.pdbx_seq_one_letter_code
_entity_poly.pdbx_strand_id
1 'polypeptide(L)'
;MTSEHIWAWLQTKGNILKVISDPERGIIEVINEKGEILIRKTNLSKRQVETVERNFLHHIAKRINGREPTRSCENRDTFDPMIV
;
A
#
# COMPACT_ATOMS: atom_id res chain seq x y z
N MET A 1 -20.04 14.59 -3.74
CA MET A 1 -19.82 13.26 -4.35
C MET A 1 -18.80 12.56 -3.48
N THR A 2 -19.08 11.34 -3.01
CA THR A 2 -18.14 10.57 -2.19
C THR A 2 -17.05 9.99 -3.09
N SER A 3 -15.79 10.38 -2.86
CA SER A 3 -14.62 9.84 -3.56
C SER A 3 -14.10 8.57 -2.86
N GLU A 4 -15.02 7.75 -2.35
CA GLU A 4 -14.68 6.55 -1.61
C GLU A 4 -14.30 5.44 -2.60
N HIS A 5 -13.12 4.86 -2.41
CA HIS A 5 -12.65 3.69 -3.13
C HIS A 5 -12.64 2.49 -2.19
N ILE A 6 -13.22 1.37 -2.64
CA ILE A 6 -13.31 0.13 -1.86
C ILE A 6 -12.62 -0.98 -2.66
N TRP A 7 -11.69 -1.70 -2.03
CA TRP A 7 -11.08 -2.88 -2.63
C TRP A 7 -10.83 -4.00 -1.63
N ALA A 8 -10.71 -5.22 -2.16
CA ALA A 8 -10.39 -6.42 -1.40
C ALA A 8 -8.88 -6.68 -1.43
N TRP A 9 -8.27 -6.84 -0.26
CA TRP A 9 -6.89 -7.25 -0.10
C TRP A 9 -6.83 -8.74 0.19
N LEU A 10 -6.46 -9.52 -0.83
CA LEU A 10 -6.26 -10.96 -0.69
C LEU A 10 -4.90 -11.25 -0.04
N GLN A 11 -4.91 -11.81 1.17
CA GLN A 11 -3.70 -12.27 1.83
C GLN A 11 -3.29 -13.67 1.34
N THR A 12 -1.99 -13.98 1.46
CA THR A 12 -1.41 -15.27 1.01
C THR A 12 -1.98 -16.49 1.74
N LYS A 13 -2.61 -16.31 2.90
CA LYS A 13 -3.23 -17.36 3.70
C LYS A 13 -4.73 -17.54 3.44
N GLY A 14 -5.30 -16.87 2.42
CA GLY A 14 -6.70 -17.00 2.04
C GLY A 14 -7.65 -15.99 2.70
N ASN A 15 -7.21 -15.25 3.71
CA ASN A 15 -8.03 -14.20 4.34
C ASN A 15 -8.19 -13.00 3.40
N ILE A 16 -9.41 -12.46 3.33
CA ILE A 16 -9.71 -11.26 2.56
C ILE A 16 -9.95 -10.09 3.51
N LEU A 17 -9.15 -9.03 3.39
CA LEU A 17 -9.39 -7.79 4.12
C LEU A 17 -10.10 -6.78 3.22
N LYS A 18 -11.12 -6.11 3.72
CA LYS A 18 -11.73 -4.97 3.04
C LYS A 18 -10.87 -3.74 3.33
N VAL A 19 -10.54 -2.97 2.31
CA VAL A 19 -9.85 -1.70 2.48
C VAL A 19 -10.73 -0.60 1.87
N ILE A 20 -10.88 0.48 2.61
CA ILE A 20 -11.63 1.67 2.20
C ILE A 20 -10.65 2.83 2.21
N SER A 21 -10.56 3.57 1.12
CA SER A 21 -9.80 4.83 1.05
C SER A 21 -10.69 5.95 0.58
N ASP A 22 -10.46 7.14 1.12
CA ASP A 22 -11.12 8.36 0.69
C ASP A 22 -10.05 9.47 0.60
N PRO A 23 -9.60 9.82 -0.61
CA PRO A 23 -8.59 10.85 -0.82
C PRO A 23 -9.06 12.24 -0.43
N GLU A 24 -10.36 12.54 -0.55
CA GLU A 24 -10.92 13.85 -0.20
C GLU A 24 -11.00 14.02 1.33
N ARG A 25 -11.27 12.93 2.05
CA ARG A 25 -11.30 12.93 3.52
C ARG A 25 -9.94 12.63 4.15
N GLY A 26 -8.97 12.15 3.38
CA GLY A 26 -7.64 11.82 3.90
C GLY A 26 -7.64 10.57 4.79
N ILE A 27 -8.45 9.57 4.45
CA ILE A 27 -8.68 8.38 5.28
C ILE A 27 -8.31 7.10 4.52
N ILE A 28 -7.71 6.15 5.23
CA ILE A 28 -7.54 4.76 4.80
C ILE A 28 -7.90 3.85 5.98
N GLU A 29 -8.81 2.90 5.75
CA GLU A 29 -9.28 1.93 6.72
C GLU A 29 -9.10 0.51 6.18
N VAL A 30 -8.65 -0.41 7.02
CA VAL A 30 -8.56 -1.84 6.74
C VAL A 30 -9.43 -2.57 7.73
N ILE A 31 -10.36 -3.37 7.21
CA ILE A 31 -11.41 -4.04 7.94
C ILE A 31 -11.29 -5.53 7.68
N ASN A 32 -11.39 -6.36 8.71
CA ASN A 32 -11.38 -7.81 8.55
C ASN A 32 -12.76 -8.35 8.16
N GLU A 33 -12.83 -9.66 7.95
CA GLU A 33 -14.06 -10.38 7.56
C GLU A 33 -15.18 -10.29 8.61
N LYS A 34 -14.82 -10.03 9.87
CA LYS A 34 -15.76 -9.83 10.99
C LYS A 34 -16.30 -8.39 11.08
N GLY A 35 -15.83 -7.49 10.21
CA GLY A 35 -16.18 -6.07 10.26
C GLY A 35 -15.36 -5.24 11.24
N GLU A 36 -14.31 -5.81 11.83
CA GLU A 36 -13.44 -5.11 12.79
C GLU A 36 -12.39 -4.28 12.04
N ILE A 37 -12.20 -3.04 12.44
CA ILE A 37 -11.17 -2.15 11.88
C ILE A 37 -9.81 -2.58 12.45
N LEU A 38 -8.97 -3.16 11.60
CA LEU A 38 -7.60 -3.53 11.94
C LEU A 38 -6.65 -2.34 11.86
N ILE A 39 -6.84 -1.47 10.86
CA ILE A 39 -6.00 -0.30 10.63
C ILE A 39 -6.90 0.87 10.29
N ARG A 40 -6.63 2.02 10.92
CA ARG A 40 -7.22 3.30 10.57
C ARG A 40 -6.14 4.36 10.50
N LYS A 41 -6.02 5.02 9.36
CA LYS A 41 -5.19 6.19 9.16
C LYS A 41 -6.07 7.34 8.73
N THR A 42 -5.89 8.48 9.38
CA THR A 42 -6.63 9.72 9.14
C THR A 42 -5.64 10.87 8.97
N ASN A 43 -6.13 12.06 8.59
CA ASN A 43 -5.32 13.26 8.37
C ASN A 43 -4.23 13.08 7.30
N LEU A 44 -4.47 12.21 6.33
CA LEU A 44 -3.60 12.08 5.17
C LEU A 44 -3.94 13.17 4.15
N SER A 45 -2.94 13.71 3.48
CA SER A 45 -3.19 14.52 2.29
C SER A 45 -3.75 13.65 1.17
N LYS A 46 -4.55 14.25 0.28
CA LYS A 46 -5.07 13.59 -0.93
C LYS A 46 -3.98 12.83 -1.70
N ARG A 47 -2.83 13.48 -1.92
CA ARG A 47 -1.68 12.88 -2.60
C ARG A 47 -1.12 11.66 -1.87
N GLN A 48 -1.10 11.66 -0.54
CA GLN A 48 -0.66 10.50 0.24
C GLN A 48 -1.62 9.34 0.10
N VAL A 49 -2.93 9.60 0.15
CA VAL A 49 -3.94 8.56 -0.09
C VAL A 49 -3.73 7.95 -1.47
N GLU A 50 -3.77 8.76 -2.54
CA GLU A 50 -3.55 8.34 -3.93
C GLU A 50 -2.25 7.54 -4.14
N THR A 51 -1.17 7.92 -3.44
CA THR A 51 0.11 7.21 -3.49
C THR A 51 -0.02 5.80 -2.88
N VAL A 52 -0.72 5.67 -1.76
CA VAL A 52 -0.99 4.37 -1.14
C VAL A 52 -1.85 3.51 -2.07
N GLU A 53 -2.90 4.07 -2.68
CA GLU A 53 -3.75 3.35 -3.64
C GLU A 53 -2.93 2.78 -4.80
N ARG A 54 -2.08 3.63 -5.40
CA ARG A 54 -1.22 3.25 -6.52
C ARG A 54 -0.22 2.16 -6.15
N ASN A 55 0.46 2.32 -5.00
CA ASN A 55 1.42 1.34 -4.52
C ASN A 55 0.75 -0.01 -4.25
N PHE A 56 -0.44 0.00 -3.67
CA PHE A 56 -1.20 -1.19 -3.38
C PHE A 56 -1.57 -1.96 -4.67
N LEU A 57 -2.14 -1.26 -5.66
CA LEU A 57 -2.46 -1.84 -6.96
C LEU A 57 -1.21 -2.40 -7.67
N HIS A 58 -0.10 -1.67 -7.63
CA HIS A 58 1.17 -2.12 -8.21
C HIS A 58 1.68 -3.42 -7.57
N HIS A 59 1.60 -3.52 -6.24
CA HIS A 59 2.01 -4.72 -5.52
C HIS A 59 1.11 -5.93 -5.82
N ILE A 60 -0.21 -5.72 -5.96
CA ILE A 60 -1.13 -6.79 -6.36
C ILE A 60 -0.87 -7.22 -7.81
N ALA A 61 -0.76 -6.26 -8.74
CA ALA A 61 -0.48 -6.54 -10.14
C ALA A 61 0.81 -7.35 -10.31
N LYS A 62 1.89 -6.98 -9.59
CA LYS A 62 3.15 -7.75 -9.56
C LYS A 62 3.00 -9.17 -9.06
N ARG A 63 2.11 -9.43 -8.09
CA ARG A 63 1.85 -10.80 -7.61
C ARG A 63 1.08 -11.64 -8.62
N ILE A 64 0.14 -11.03 -9.35
CA ILE A 64 -0.64 -11.70 -10.40
C ILE A 64 0.24 -12.01 -11.62
N ASN A 65 1.15 -11.11 -11.97
CA ASN A 65 1.98 -11.25 -13.17
C ASN A 65 3.15 -12.23 -13.03
N GLY A 66 3.28 -12.94 -11.91
CA GLY A 66 4.14 -14.11 -11.76
C GLY A 66 5.64 -13.86 -11.96
N ARG A 67 6.40 -13.82 -10.85
CA ARG A 67 7.87 -13.99 -10.82
C ARG A 67 8.67 -12.97 -11.65
N GLU A 68 8.85 -11.77 -11.11
CA GLU A 68 10.17 -11.15 -11.19
C GLU A 68 10.76 -11.15 -9.78
N PRO A 69 11.96 -11.71 -9.55
CA PRO A 69 12.63 -11.50 -8.29
C PRO A 69 12.77 -9.99 -8.10
N THR A 70 12.25 -9.48 -7.00
CA THR A 70 12.65 -8.16 -6.52
C THR A 70 14.17 -8.18 -6.42
N ARG A 71 14.85 -7.61 -7.42
CA ARG A 71 16.19 -7.06 -7.24
C ARG A 71 16.02 -5.90 -6.26
N SER A 72 15.94 -6.23 -4.98
CA SER A 72 16.10 -5.27 -3.91
C SER A 72 17.56 -4.82 -3.89
N CYS A 73 17.74 -3.52 -4.00
CA CYS A 73 18.96 -2.76 -3.74
C CYS A 73 20.20 -3.15 -4.56
N GLU A 74 20.45 -2.40 -5.63
CA GLU A 74 21.81 -1.92 -5.85
C GLU A 74 22.26 -1.23 -4.56
N ASN A 75 23.26 -1.82 -3.90
CA ASN A 75 24.11 -1.10 -2.95
C ASN A 75 24.66 0.12 -3.69
N ARG A 76 24.11 1.30 -3.40
CA ARG A 76 24.88 2.52 -3.51
C ARG A 76 25.71 2.64 -2.24
N ASP A 77 26.73 1.79 -2.14
CA ASP A 77 27.95 2.13 -1.42
C ASP A 77 28.60 3.28 -2.21
N THR A 78 28.14 4.49 -1.92
CA THR A 78 28.77 5.71 -2.40
C THR A 78 28.81 6.68 -1.23
N PHE A 79 29.61 6.33 -0.24
CA PHE A 79 30.33 7.28 0.60
C PHE A 79 31.59 6.59 1.10
N ASP A 80 32.59 6.58 0.23
CA ASP A 80 33.99 6.40 0.59
C ASP A 80 34.61 7.80 0.75
N PRO A 81 34.74 8.36 1.96
CA PRO A 81 35.65 9.47 2.19
C PRO A 81 36.99 8.91 2.68
N MET A 82 37.84 8.51 1.75
CA MET A 82 39.27 8.34 2.01
C MET A 82 40.02 9.63 1.67
N ILE A 83 40.03 10.63 2.57
CA ILE A 83 40.99 11.77 2.64
C ILE A 83 40.91 12.31 4.09
N VAL A 84 41.96 12.45 4.94
CA VAL A 84 43.43 12.62 4.82
C VAL A 84 44.16 11.67 5.77
#